data_AF-A0A2K9A6G1-F1
#
_entry.id   AF-A0A2K9A6G1-F1
#
_cell.length_a   1.000
_cell.length_b   1.000
_cell.length_c   1.000
_cell.angle_alpha   90.00
_cell.angle_beta   90.00
_cell.angle_gamma   90.00
#
_symmetry.space_group_name_H-M   'P 1'
#
loop_
_entity.id
_entity.type
_entity.pdbx_description
1 polymer ?
#
loop_
_entity_poly.entity_id
_entity_poly.type
_entity_poly.pdbx_seq_one_letter_code
_entity_poly.pdbx_strand_id
1 'polypeptide(L)'
;MANPQQAQLLEQLRDIHLPEGVSWWPLAIGWWIVIAIILTVIVLLIAKAIVSKRRQRFARYALIELDQVKRNTDNDWLMQTHHIMRRASLCYFPKSQVAVMDNRHWVTLLYQTGSDIWSQQSLKLLEEGIYRNPDTIDSSHQHQFLHEASLWLAQLPDIKQLPALEPSATNPAQGGPEDV
;
A
#
# COMPACT_ATOMS: atom_id res chain seq x y z
N MET A 1 24.93 -84.06 35.03
CA MET A 1 25.17 -83.12 36.15
C MET A 1 25.56 -81.79 35.51
N ALA A 2 24.63 -80.83 35.45
CA ALA A 2 24.90 -79.52 34.84
C ALA A 2 25.98 -78.81 35.66
N ASN A 3 27.04 -78.33 35.00
CA ASN A 3 28.19 -77.74 35.67
C ASN A 3 27.81 -76.34 36.17
N PRO A 4 27.80 -76.07 37.48
CA PRO A 4 27.37 -74.78 38.05
C PRO A 4 28.25 -73.61 37.56
N GLN A 5 29.48 -73.89 37.12
CA GLN A 5 30.36 -72.88 36.53
C GLN A 5 29.89 -72.40 35.14
N GLN A 6 29.20 -73.25 34.37
CA GLN A 6 28.64 -72.85 33.07
C GLN A 6 27.42 -71.93 33.24
N ALA A 7 26.63 -72.13 34.30
CA ALA A 7 25.52 -71.23 34.62
C ALA A 7 26.01 -69.83 34.99
N GLN A 8 27.13 -69.73 35.71
CA GLN A 8 27.74 -68.45 36.08
C GLN A 8 28.36 -67.69 34.89
N LEU A 9 28.96 -68.42 33.94
CA LEU A 9 29.48 -67.82 32.70
C LEU A 9 28.37 -67.29 31.79
N LEU A 10 27.19 -67.93 31.80
CA LEU A 10 26.01 -67.47 31.05
C LEU A 10 25.34 -66.24 31.70
N GLU A 11 25.38 -66.13 33.04
CA GLU A 11 24.92 -64.92 33.74
C GLU A 11 25.78 -63.69 33.41
N GLN A 12 27.10 -63.86 33.24
CA GLN A 12 28.01 -62.76 32.85
C GLN A 12 27.85 -62.27 31.40
N LEU A 13 27.20 -63.05 30.52
CA LEU A 13 26.95 -62.65 29.13
C LEU A 13 25.71 -61.74 28.97
N ARG A 14 24.96 -61.53 30.05
CA ARG A 14 23.76 -60.69 30.09
C ARG A 14 24.07 -59.29 30.64
N ASP A 15 25.21 -58.73 30.27
CA ASP A 15 25.56 -57.34 30.59
C ASP A 15 26.15 -56.63 29.37
N ILE A 16 25.49 -56.82 28.22
CA ILE A 16 25.61 -55.86 27.12
C ILE A 16 24.76 -54.65 27.52
N HIS A 17 25.40 -53.68 28.14
CA HIS A 17 24.88 -52.32 28.20
C HIS A 17 24.73 -51.83 26.76
N LEU A 18 23.50 -51.77 26.25
CA LEU A 18 23.19 -50.95 25.08
C LEU A 18 23.60 -49.52 25.46
N PRO A 19 24.41 -48.81 24.65
CA PRO A 19 24.56 -47.38 24.86
C PRO A 19 23.15 -46.82 24.80
N GLU A 20 22.70 -46.19 25.88
CA GLU A 20 21.44 -45.47 25.92
C GLU A 20 21.37 -44.66 24.64
N GLY A 21 20.44 -45.07 23.75
CA GLY A 21 20.44 -44.65 22.37
C GLY A 21 20.57 -43.15 22.34
N VAL A 22 21.65 -42.67 21.69
CA VAL A 22 22.08 -41.27 21.65
C VAL A 22 20.84 -40.41 21.82
N SER A 23 20.68 -39.86 23.04
CA SER A 23 19.55 -38.99 23.33
C SER A 23 19.64 -37.90 22.28
N TRP A 24 18.80 -38.00 21.25
CA TRP A 24 18.71 -37.07 20.12
C TRP A 24 18.32 -35.65 20.57
N TRP A 25 18.19 -35.47 21.88
CA TRP A 25 18.22 -34.22 22.61
C TRP A 25 19.68 -33.88 22.95
N PRO A 26 20.27 -32.94 22.19
CA PRO A 26 19.81 -31.58 22.27
C PRO A 26 19.41 -31.12 20.88
N LEU A 27 18.12 -30.90 20.64
CA LEU A 27 17.75 -29.86 19.70
C LEU A 27 18.33 -28.57 20.29
N ALA A 28 19.57 -28.27 19.90
CA ALA A 28 20.32 -27.13 20.36
C ALA A 28 19.39 -25.91 20.23
N ILE A 29 19.41 -25.04 21.24
CA ILE A 29 18.62 -23.80 21.33
C ILE A 29 18.54 -23.03 20.00
N GLY A 30 19.53 -23.19 19.11
CA GLY A 30 19.51 -22.71 17.73
C GLY A 30 18.28 -23.08 16.87
N TRP A 31 17.64 -24.24 17.06
CA TRP A 31 16.41 -24.56 16.30
C TRP A 31 15.23 -23.69 16.72
N TRP A 32 15.14 -23.35 18.00
CA TRP A 32 14.14 -22.40 18.48
C TRP A 32 14.34 -21.02 17.88
N ILE A 33 15.60 -20.60 17.67
CA ILE A 33 15.92 -19.36 16.97
C ILE A 33 15.46 -19.44 15.51
N VAL A 34 15.73 -20.55 14.81
CA VAL A 34 15.27 -20.75 13.42
C VAL A 34 13.74 -20.72 13.33
N ILE A 35 13.04 -21.41 14.22
CA ILE A 35 11.57 -21.40 14.28
C ILE A 35 11.05 -19.98 14.57
N ALA A 36 11.66 -19.26 15.51
CA ALA A 36 11.28 -17.89 15.83
C ALA A 36 11.49 -16.93 14.64
N ILE A 37 12.59 -17.08 13.89
CA ILE A 37 12.83 -16.31 12.67
C ILE A 37 11.77 -16.64 11.61
N ILE A 38 11.51 -17.92 11.35
CA ILE A 38 10.49 -18.36 10.39
C ILE A 38 9.12 -17.79 10.77
N LEU A 39 8.75 -17.89 12.05
CA LEU A 39 7.48 -17.36 12.55
C LEU A 39 7.40 -15.84 12.35
N THR A 40 8.48 -15.12 12.66
CA THR A 40 8.56 -13.66 12.48
C THR A 40 8.39 -13.29 11.01
N VAL A 41 9.07 -13.99 10.10
CA VAL A 41 8.93 -13.78 8.65
C VAL A 41 7.49 -14.04 8.20
N ILE A 42 6.87 -15.13 8.65
CA ILE A 42 5.47 -15.45 8.32
C ILE A 42 4.54 -14.35 8.81
N VAL A 43 4.68 -13.88 10.06
CA VAL A 43 3.87 -12.79 10.62
C VAL A 43 4.04 -11.51 9.80
N LEU A 44 5.27 -11.16 9.42
CA LEU A 44 5.55 -9.99 8.58
C LEU A 44 4.91 -10.10 7.19
N LEU A 45 4.97 -11.29 6.57
CA LEU A 45 4.35 -11.55 5.27
C LEU A 45 2.82 -11.45 5.36
N ILE A 46 2.21 -12.05 6.39
CA ILE A 46 0.77 -11.97 6.63
C ILE A 46 0.33 -10.52 6.88
N ALA A 47 1.05 -9.78 7.74
CA ALA A 47 0.76 -8.39 8.02
C ALA A 47 0.82 -7.53 6.74
N LYS A 48 1.87 -7.69 5.92
CA LYS A 48 1.97 -7.03 4.62
C LYS A 48 0.81 -7.38 3.68
N ALA A 49 0.43 -8.66 3.62
CA ALA A 49 -0.66 -9.12 2.76
C ALA A 49 -2.02 -8.53 3.19
N ILE A 50 -2.29 -8.45 4.50
CA ILE A 50 -3.53 -7.87 5.04
C ILE A 50 -3.59 -6.36 4.72
N VAL A 51 -2.50 -5.63 4.95
CA VAL A 51 -2.44 -4.19 4.65
C VAL A 51 -2.63 -3.93 3.15
N SER A 52 -1.97 -4.73 2.30
CA SER A 52 -2.13 -4.65 0.84
C SER A 52 -3.57 -4.92 0.40
N LYS A 53 -4.19 -5.99 0.92
CA LYS A 53 -5.60 -6.31 0.62
C LYS A 53 -6.56 -5.22 1.08
N ARG A 54 -6.34 -4.63 2.26
CA ARG A 54 -7.18 -3.52 2.75
C ARG A 54 -7.08 -2.32 1.84
N ARG A 55 -5.86 -1.93 1.45
CA ARG A 55 -5.62 -0.82 0.52
C ARG A 55 -6.32 -1.06 -0.82
N GLN A 56 -6.12 -2.22 -1.44
CA GLN A 56 -6.78 -2.60 -2.70
C GLN A 56 -8.31 -2.54 -2.64
N ARG A 57 -8.94 -2.83 -1.49
CA ARG A 57 -10.39 -2.68 -1.33
C ARG A 57 -10.83 -1.22 -1.47
N PHE A 58 -10.08 -0.27 -0.91
CA PHE A 58 -10.43 1.15 -1.01
C PHE A 58 -10.35 1.68 -2.45
N ALA A 59 -9.32 1.30 -3.21
CA ALA A 59 -9.26 1.62 -4.65
C ALA A 59 -10.46 1.02 -5.41
N ARG A 60 -10.85 -0.22 -5.11
CA ARG A 60 -12.04 -0.83 -5.71
C ARG A 60 -13.34 -0.08 -5.39
N TYR A 61 -13.52 0.36 -4.14
CA TYR A 61 -14.67 1.18 -3.77
C TYR A 61 -14.68 2.51 -4.51
N ALA A 62 -13.52 3.19 -4.62
CA ALA A 62 -13.41 4.43 -5.39
C ALA A 62 -13.75 4.24 -6.88
N LEU A 63 -13.34 3.13 -7.49
CA LEU A 63 -13.70 2.80 -8.87
C LEU A 63 -15.20 2.55 -9.06
N ILE A 64 -15.84 1.87 -8.10
CA ILE A 64 -17.30 1.65 -8.14
C ILE A 64 -18.06 2.98 -8.05
N GLU A 65 -17.62 3.89 -7.19
CA GLU A 65 -18.22 5.22 -7.09
C GLU A 65 -17.99 6.04 -8.36
N LEU A 66 -16.79 5.99 -8.94
CA LEU A 66 -16.52 6.66 -10.21
C LEU A 66 -17.43 6.16 -11.34
N ASP A 67 -17.73 4.86 -11.36
CA ASP A 67 -18.67 4.26 -12.30
C ASP A 67 -20.12 4.72 -12.07
N GLN A 68 -20.50 5.08 -10.83
CA GLN A 68 -21.77 5.74 -10.55
C GLN A 68 -21.79 7.17 -11.09
N VAL A 69 -20.71 7.94 -10.90
CA VAL A 69 -20.57 9.30 -11.46
C VAL A 69 -20.64 9.27 -12.98
N LYS A 70 -20.08 8.25 -13.64
CA LYS A 70 -20.17 8.10 -15.09
C LYS A 70 -21.59 7.81 -15.59
N ARG A 71 -22.40 7.10 -14.79
CA ARG A 71 -23.80 6.78 -15.14
C ARG A 71 -24.75 7.93 -14.86
N ASN A 72 -24.45 8.74 -13.85
CA ASN A 72 -25.25 9.90 -13.51
C ASN A 72 -24.83 11.08 -14.38
N THR A 73 -25.78 11.72 -15.07
CA THR A 73 -25.54 12.99 -15.77
C THR A 73 -25.72 14.15 -14.80
N ASP A 74 -25.12 14.04 -13.61
CA ASP A 74 -25.11 15.14 -12.66
C ASP A 74 -24.12 16.19 -13.13
N ASN A 75 -24.49 17.46 -13.01
CA ASN A 75 -23.59 18.54 -13.38
C ASN A 75 -22.30 18.46 -12.55
N ASP A 76 -22.35 18.13 -11.27
CA ASP A 76 -21.17 18.14 -10.38
C ASP A 76 -20.16 16.98 -10.58
N TRP A 77 -20.19 16.26 -11.71
CA TRP A 77 -19.35 15.09 -11.98
C TRP A 77 -17.85 15.35 -11.78
N LEU A 78 -17.35 16.55 -12.13
CA LEU A 78 -15.94 16.92 -12.00
C LEU A 78 -15.53 17.05 -10.52
N MET A 79 -16.36 17.72 -9.73
CA MET A 79 -16.15 17.89 -8.30
C MET A 79 -16.28 16.56 -7.55
N GLN A 80 -17.28 15.75 -7.90
CA GLN A 80 -17.47 14.40 -7.34
C GLN A 80 -16.25 13.52 -7.63
N THR A 81 -15.78 13.50 -8.88
CA THR A 81 -14.58 12.73 -9.27
C THR A 81 -13.35 13.20 -8.51
N HIS A 82 -13.15 14.52 -8.38
CA HIS A 82 -12.06 15.08 -7.58
C HIS A 82 -12.10 14.63 -6.12
N HIS A 83 -13.27 14.67 -5.47
CA HIS A 83 -13.44 14.21 -4.10
C HIS A 83 -13.17 12.70 -3.94
N ILE A 84 -13.63 11.88 -4.88
CA ILE A 84 -13.38 10.43 -4.88
C ILE A 84 -11.87 10.16 -4.93
N MET A 85 -11.15 10.83 -5.85
CA MET A 85 -9.69 10.68 -5.97
C MET A 85 -8.96 11.14 -4.70
N ARG A 86 -9.31 12.30 -4.15
CA ARG A 86 -8.72 12.78 -2.88
C ARG A 86 -8.97 11.80 -1.73
N ARG A 87 -10.20 11.32 -1.58
CA ARG A 87 -10.54 10.36 -0.51
C ARG A 87 -9.82 9.03 -0.69
N ALA A 88 -9.69 8.54 -1.92
CA ALA A 88 -8.91 7.34 -2.22
C ALA A 88 -7.44 7.55 -1.82
N SER A 89 -6.85 8.69 -2.16
CA SER A 89 -5.45 9.01 -1.84
C SER A 89 -5.14 9.02 -0.33
N LEU A 90 -6.09 9.43 0.53
CA LEU A 90 -5.96 9.38 1.99
C LEU A 90 -5.83 7.97 2.57
N CYS A 91 -6.21 6.93 1.81
CA CYS A 91 -6.02 5.54 2.20
C CYS A 91 -4.61 5.01 1.89
N TYR A 92 -3.88 5.68 0.98
CA TYR A 92 -2.56 5.28 0.52
C TYR A 92 -1.44 6.14 1.08
N PHE A 93 -1.72 7.43 1.30
CA PHE A 93 -0.76 8.42 1.76
C PHE A 93 -1.10 8.97 3.16
N PRO A 94 -0.11 9.51 3.89
CA PRO A 94 -0.35 10.09 5.22
C PRO A 94 -1.33 11.26 5.15
N LYS A 95 -2.31 11.27 6.07
CA LYS A 95 -3.31 12.35 6.17
C LYS A 95 -2.68 13.74 6.29
N SER A 96 -1.55 13.85 6.98
CA SER A 96 -0.82 15.12 7.16
C SER A 96 -0.34 15.74 5.85
N GLN A 97 -0.09 14.95 4.82
CA GLN A 97 0.40 15.43 3.51
C GLN A 97 -0.76 15.78 2.59
N VAL A 98 -1.82 14.97 2.57
CA VAL A 98 -2.94 15.12 1.63
C VAL A 98 -4.01 16.10 2.14
N ALA A 99 -4.32 16.10 3.44
CA ALA A 99 -5.44 16.89 3.97
C ALA A 99 -5.18 18.41 3.99
N VAL A 100 -3.90 18.82 4.02
CA VAL A 100 -3.48 20.24 4.01
C VAL A 100 -3.22 20.73 2.58
N MET A 101 -3.29 19.84 1.60
CA MET A 101 -2.86 20.13 0.23
C MET A 101 -3.88 21.02 -0.49
N ASP A 102 -3.42 22.16 -1.02
CA ASP A 102 -4.23 23.02 -1.88
C ASP A 102 -4.45 22.38 -3.28
N ASN A 103 -5.38 22.90 -4.08
CA ASN A 103 -5.73 22.34 -5.39
C ASN A 103 -4.51 22.25 -6.32
N ARG A 104 -3.67 23.29 -6.36
CA ARG A 104 -2.47 23.30 -7.21
C ARG A 104 -1.49 22.18 -6.89
N HIS A 105 -1.20 22.00 -5.61
CA HIS A 105 -0.33 20.93 -5.14
C HIS A 105 -0.93 19.54 -5.42
N TRP A 106 -2.26 19.43 -5.38
CA TRP A 106 -2.96 18.20 -5.79
C TRP A 106 -2.78 17.90 -7.28
N VAL A 107 -2.89 18.90 -8.16
CA VAL A 107 -2.61 18.74 -9.60
C VAL A 107 -1.14 18.34 -9.83
N THR A 108 -0.20 18.95 -9.11
CA THR A 108 1.22 18.55 -9.15
C THR A 108 1.42 17.09 -8.75
N LEU A 109 0.74 16.64 -7.70
CA LEU A 109 0.79 15.24 -7.28
C LEU A 109 0.27 14.30 -8.37
N LEU A 110 -0.87 14.63 -8.99
CA LEU A 110 -1.44 13.83 -10.08
C LEU A 110 -0.47 13.72 -11.25
N TYR A 111 0.17 14.83 -11.63
CA TYR A 111 1.20 14.82 -12.66
C TYR A 111 2.40 13.94 -12.27
N GLN A 112 2.92 14.06 -11.05
CA GLN A 112 4.08 13.27 -10.61
C GLN A 112 3.79 11.78 -10.46
N THR A 113 2.55 11.41 -10.16
CA THR A 113 2.13 10.02 -9.92
C THR A 113 1.55 9.32 -11.15
N GLY A 114 1.17 10.08 -12.18
CA GLY A 114 0.50 9.55 -13.36
C GLY A 114 0.78 10.38 -14.62
N SER A 115 2.02 10.83 -14.81
CA SER A 115 2.41 11.66 -15.97
C SER A 115 2.11 11.03 -17.32
N ASP A 116 2.04 9.70 -17.39
CA ASP A 116 1.70 8.93 -18.59
C ASP A 116 0.19 8.71 -18.78
N ILE A 117 -0.60 8.97 -17.74
CA ILE A 117 -2.07 8.78 -17.74
C ILE A 117 -2.76 10.12 -18.01
N TRP A 118 -2.30 11.19 -17.36
CA TRP A 118 -2.99 12.47 -17.35
C TRP A 118 -2.63 13.32 -18.57
N SER A 119 -3.64 13.74 -19.32
CA SER A 119 -3.45 14.74 -20.35
C SER A 119 -3.31 16.15 -19.73
N GLN A 120 -2.58 17.04 -20.42
CA GLN A 120 -2.46 18.43 -19.96
C GLN A 120 -3.81 19.14 -19.89
N GLN A 121 -4.77 18.76 -20.75
CA GLN A 121 -6.11 19.34 -20.76
C GLN A 121 -6.89 18.93 -19.50
N SER A 122 -6.84 17.65 -19.11
CA SER A 122 -7.45 17.14 -17.88
C SER A 122 -6.88 17.81 -16.63
N LEU A 123 -5.55 18.01 -16.57
CA LEU A 123 -4.91 18.68 -15.43
C LEU A 123 -5.30 20.15 -15.33
N LYS A 124 -5.34 20.87 -16.46
CA LYS A 124 -5.83 22.26 -16.51
C LYS A 124 -7.30 22.36 -16.13
N LEU A 125 -8.11 21.41 -16.60
CA LEU A 125 -9.53 21.32 -16.25
C LEU A 125 -9.72 21.15 -14.74
N LEU A 126 -8.86 20.38 -14.08
CA LEU A 126 -8.91 20.21 -12.63
C LEU A 126 -8.37 21.43 -11.87
N GLU A 127 -7.37 22.11 -12.41
CA GLU A 127 -6.81 23.32 -11.79
C GLU A 127 -7.82 24.47 -11.79
N GLU A 128 -8.50 24.69 -12.92
CA GLU A 128 -9.39 25.84 -13.14
C GLU A 128 -10.89 25.51 -12.94
N GLY A 129 -11.26 24.25 -13.15
CA GLY A 129 -12.66 23.84 -13.37
C GLY A 129 -13.42 23.34 -12.15
N ILE A 130 -12.77 23.10 -11.00
CA ILE A 130 -13.47 22.59 -9.79
C ILE A 130 -14.59 23.53 -9.33
N TYR A 131 -14.46 24.83 -9.58
CA TYR A 131 -15.47 25.84 -9.22
C TYR A 131 -16.20 26.42 -10.44
N ARG A 132 -15.97 25.86 -11.65
CA ARG A 132 -16.58 26.33 -12.90
C ARG A 132 -17.77 25.44 -13.24
N ASN A 133 -18.85 26.03 -13.77
CA ASN A 133 -20.02 25.25 -14.18
C ASN A 133 -19.61 24.20 -15.25
N PRO A 134 -19.76 22.90 -14.97
CA PRO A 134 -19.39 21.81 -15.87
C PRO A 134 -20.26 21.70 -17.12
N ASP A 135 -21.38 22.43 -17.21
CA ASP A 135 -22.25 22.49 -18.41
C ASP A 135 -21.51 22.96 -19.67
N THR A 136 -20.37 23.65 -19.53
CA THR A 136 -19.56 24.12 -20.65
C THR A 136 -18.54 23.09 -21.16
N ILE A 137 -18.41 21.95 -20.50
CA ILE A 137 -17.41 20.92 -20.82
C ILE A 137 -18.03 19.95 -21.83
N ASP A 138 -17.37 19.80 -22.98
CA ASP A 138 -17.80 18.83 -23.99
C ASP A 138 -17.80 17.41 -23.41
N SER A 139 -18.82 16.63 -23.76
CA SER A 139 -18.99 15.23 -23.37
C SER A 139 -17.73 14.41 -23.70
N SER A 140 -17.03 14.71 -24.78
CA SER A 140 -15.79 14.04 -25.15
C SER A 140 -14.68 14.21 -24.09
N HIS A 141 -14.45 15.45 -23.65
CA HIS A 141 -13.47 15.78 -22.61
C HIS A 141 -13.88 15.21 -21.24
N GLN A 142 -15.19 15.17 -20.93
CA GLN A 142 -15.69 14.51 -19.73
C GLN A 142 -15.35 13.02 -19.72
N HIS A 143 -15.62 12.30 -20.82
CA HIS A 143 -15.33 10.86 -20.90
C HIS A 143 -13.83 10.58 -20.81
N GLN A 144 -13.00 11.41 -21.45
CA GLN A 144 -11.55 11.30 -21.35
C GLN A 144 -11.08 11.48 -19.90
N PHE A 145 -11.51 12.54 -19.22
CA PHE A 145 -11.13 12.80 -17.83
C PHE A 145 -11.51 11.64 -16.90
N LEU A 146 -12.76 11.13 -17.02
CA LEU A 146 -13.22 10.00 -16.21
C LEU A 146 -12.42 8.72 -16.50
N HIS A 147 -12.00 8.52 -17.75
CA HIS A 147 -11.15 7.39 -18.12
C HIS A 147 -9.76 7.50 -17.49
N GLU A 148 -9.10 8.66 -17.62
CA GLU A 148 -7.79 8.93 -17.00
C GLU A 148 -7.85 8.78 -15.46
N ALA A 149 -8.91 9.29 -14.83
CA ALA A 149 -9.15 9.14 -13.40
C ALA A 149 -9.29 7.66 -12.98
N SER A 150 -9.98 6.85 -13.79
CA SER A 150 -10.14 5.41 -13.54
C SER A 150 -8.82 4.64 -13.64
N LEU A 151 -7.99 4.97 -14.63
CA LEU A 151 -6.67 4.37 -14.83
C LEU A 151 -5.73 4.72 -13.67
N TRP A 152 -5.72 5.99 -13.27
CA TRP A 152 -4.93 6.45 -12.13
C TRP A 152 -5.36 5.79 -10.82
N LEU A 153 -6.67 5.69 -10.54
CA LEU A 153 -7.19 4.98 -9.35
C LEU A 153 -6.82 3.49 -9.34
N ALA A 154 -6.78 2.84 -10.50
CA ALA A 154 -6.35 1.45 -10.63
C ALA A 154 -4.84 1.26 -10.36
N GLN A 155 -4.01 2.25 -10.73
CA GLN A 155 -2.56 2.26 -10.52
C GLN A 155 -2.14 2.74 -9.12
N LEU A 156 -3.02 3.45 -8.40
CA LEU A 156 -2.80 3.97 -7.05
C LEU A 156 -2.16 2.97 -6.05
N PRO A 157 -2.50 1.67 -6.04
CA PRO A 157 -1.90 0.70 -5.13
C PRO A 157 -0.39 0.47 -5.30
N ASP A 158 0.17 0.77 -6.47
CA ASP A 158 1.59 0.58 -6.76
C ASP A 158 2.44 1.80 -6.40
N ILE A 159 1.82 2.95 -6.11
CA ILE A 159 2.52 4.17 -5.70
C ILE A 159 2.96 4.00 -4.24
N LYS A 160 4.21 3.58 -4.04
CA LYS A 160 4.78 3.27 -2.73
C LYS A 160 5.11 4.51 -1.90
N GLN A 161 5.40 5.63 -2.55
CA GLN A 161 5.83 6.87 -1.90
C GLN A 161 5.22 8.06 -2.61
N LEU A 162 4.69 9.01 -1.82
CA LEU A 162 4.37 10.34 -2.32
C LEU A 162 5.71 10.97 -2.70
N PRO A 163 5.88 11.48 -3.93
CA PRO A 163 7.03 12.32 -4.25
C PRO A 163 7.12 13.45 -3.21
N ALA A 164 8.35 13.86 -2.87
CA ALA A 164 8.54 14.97 -1.96
C ALA A 164 7.75 16.17 -2.51
N LEU A 165 6.76 16.60 -1.73
CA LEU A 165 6.10 17.89 -1.94
C LEU A 165 7.16 18.93 -1.57
N GLU A 166 8.11 19.16 -2.47
CA GLU A 166 8.95 20.34 -2.42
C GLU A 166 7.97 21.51 -2.30
N PRO A 167 7.96 22.26 -1.19
CA PRO A 167 7.10 23.42 -1.06
C PRO A 167 7.50 24.33 -2.21
N SER A 168 6.63 24.42 -3.22
CA SER A 168 6.78 25.31 -4.37
C SER A 168 7.27 26.64 -3.83
N ALA A 169 8.51 27.00 -4.18
CA ALA A 169 9.28 28.08 -3.61
C ALA A 169 8.38 29.24 -3.19
N THR A 170 8.40 29.55 -1.89
CA THR A 170 7.83 30.76 -1.32
C THR A 170 8.13 31.92 -2.26
N ASN A 171 7.07 32.45 -2.86
CA ASN A 171 7.11 33.64 -3.69
C ASN A 171 7.89 34.75 -2.95
N PRO A 172 9.07 35.18 -3.44
CA PRO A 172 9.80 36.28 -2.79
C PRO A 172 9.18 37.65 -3.10
N ALA A 173 8.01 37.73 -3.78
CA ALA A 173 7.37 38.98 -4.17
C ALA A 173 6.32 39.50 -3.17
N GLN A 174 6.38 39.10 -1.89
CA GLN A 174 5.68 39.81 -0.81
C GLN A 174 6.67 40.44 0.16
N GLY A 175 7.58 41.26 -0.37
CA GLY A 175 8.06 42.44 0.36
C GLY A 175 7.02 43.54 0.17
N GLY A 176 6.21 43.77 1.20
CA GLY A 176 5.36 44.97 1.26
C GLY A 176 6.20 46.24 1.19
N PRO A 177 5.61 47.38 0.81
CA PRO A 177 6.30 48.66 0.80
C PRO A 177 6.51 49.10 2.25
N GLU A 178 7.71 48.89 2.78
CA GLU A 178 8.19 49.60 3.97
C GLU A 178 9.05 50.78 3.49
N ASP A 179 8.44 51.96 3.59
CA ASP A 179 9.05 53.24 3.97
C ASP A 179 10.32 53.73 3.25
N VAL A 180 10.14 54.75 2.38
CA VAL A 180 10.80 56.08 2.47
C VAL A 180 9.88 57.15 1.91
#